data_AF-A0A8C0MJN9-F1
#
_entry.id   AF-A0A8C0MJN9-F1
#
_cell.length_a   1.000
_cell.length_b   1.000
_cell.length_c   1.000
_cell.angle_alpha   90.00
_cell.angle_beta   90.00
_cell.angle_gamma   90.00
#
_symmetry.space_group_name_H-M   'P 1'
#
loop_
_entity.id
_entity.type
_entity.pdbx_description
1 polymer ?
#
loop_
_entity_poly.entity_id
_entity_poly.type
_entity_poly.pdbx_seq_one_letter_code
_entity_poly.pdbx_strand_id
1 'polypeptide(L)'
;METRARRRPQLRLLLLLLLLCGGCPRVGGCNETRMLEKLPRCGKAFADMMHKVDVWKWCNLSEFIVYYESFTNCTEVETNVVGCYWPNPLAQGFITGVHRQFFANCTVDRTHWEDPPDEANPEPDSIWTKEAVPLSSSSQARYQQLGTPMWFRTC
;
A
#
# COMPACT_ATOMS: atom_id res chain seq x y z
N MET A 1 -41.94 53.84 -12.56
CA MET A 1 -40.48 53.68 -12.36
C MET A 1 -40.27 52.42 -11.54
N GLU A 2 -40.11 51.29 -12.24
CA GLU A 2 -39.70 50.02 -11.67
C GLU A 2 -38.20 50.05 -11.36
N THR A 3 -37.80 49.47 -10.23
CA THR A 3 -36.66 48.55 -10.08
C THR A 3 -36.46 48.23 -8.61
N ARG A 4 -37.21 47.26 -8.10
CA ARG A 4 -36.94 46.65 -6.79
C ARG A 4 -35.80 45.64 -6.98
N ALA A 5 -34.57 46.07 -6.68
CA ALA A 5 -33.38 45.20 -6.71
C ALA A 5 -33.42 44.17 -5.56
N ARG A 6 -34.30 43.16 -5.68
CA ARG A 6 -34.41 42.05 -4.74
C ARG A 6 -33.55 40.89 -5.23
N ARG A 7 -32.24 40.97 -5.00
CA ARG A 7 -31.30 39.90 -5.38
C ARG A 7 -30.19 39.72 -4.33
N ARG A 8 -30.55 39.45 -3.07
CA ARG A 8 -29.61 39.05 -1.99
C ARG A 8 -30.08 37.95 -0.99
N PRO A 9 -31.21 37.21 -1.17
CA PRO A 9 -31.46 36.03 -0.32
C PRO A 9 -30.70 34.78 -0.81
N GLN A 10 -30.46 34.69 -2.13
CA GLN A 10 -29.83 33.52 -2.75
C GLN A 10 -28.34 33.36 -2.37
N LEU A 11 -27.61 34.47 -2.24
CA LEU A 11 -26.17 34.44 -1.90
C LEU A 11 -25.94 34.01 -0.44
N ARG A 12 -26.82 34.42 0.48
CA ARG A 12 -26.76 34.02 1.90
C ARG A 12 -27.11 32.54 2.08
N LEU A 13 -28.10 32.06 1.33
CA LEU A 13 -28.47 30.64 1.32
C LEU A 13 -27.33 29.79 0.73
N LEU A 14 -26.70 30.25 -0.36
CA LEU A 14 -25.54 29.59 -0.97
C LEU A 14 -24.32 29.55 -0.03
N LEU A 15 -24.05 30.64 0.72
CA LEU A 15 -23.00 30.66 1.75
C LEU A 15 -23.30 29.68 2.90
N LEU A 16 -24.55 29.59 3.35
CA LEU A 16 -24.95 28.62 4.37
C LEU A 16 -24.83 27.17 3.87
N LEU A 17 -25.16 26.89 2.60
CA LEU A 17 -24.99 25.57 2.01
C LEU A 17 -23.51 25.17 1.85
N LEU A 18 -22.62 26.12 1.54
CA LEU A 18 -21.17 25.87 1.47
C LEU A 18 -20.56 25.55 2.83
N LEU A 19 -21.07 26.13 3.92
CA LEU A 19 -20.65 25.85 5.31
C LEU A 19 -21.13 24.47 5.80
N LEU A 20 -22.12 23.86 5.15
CA LEU A 20 -22.64 22.52 5.45
C LEU A 20 -21.99 21.42 4.59
N CYS A 21 -21.09 21.79 3.67
CA CYS A 21 -20.28 20.82 2.91
C CYS A 21 -19.29 20.18 3.90
N GLY A 22 -19.55 18.90 4.20
CA GLY A 22 -18.97 18.17 5.32
C GLY A 22 -17.46 18.31 5.43
N GLY A 23 -17.00 18.57 6.66
CA GLY A 23 -15.64 18.23 7.00
C GLY A 23 -15.41 16.75 6.66
N CYS A 24 -14.27 16.42 6.04
CA CYS A 24 -13.80 15.03 5.99
C CYS A 24 -13.91 14.53 7.45
N PRO A 25 -14.62 13.42 7.72
CA PRO A 25 -14.67 12.88 9.08
C PRO A 25 -13.23 12.82 9.56
N ARG A 26 -12.97 13.33 10.76
CA ARG A 26 -11.66 13.18 11.38
C ARG A 26 -11.33 11.70 11.26
N VAL A 27 -10.34 11.35 10.43
CA VAL A 27 -9.62 10.10 10.60
C VAL A 27 -9.30 10.08 12.07
N GLY A 28 -9.90 9.15 12.82
CA GLY A 28 -9.46 8.91 14.19
C GLY A 28 -7.96 8.72 14.09
N GLY A 29 -7.19 9.62 14.69
CA GLY A 29 -5.75 9.67 14.45
C GLY A 29 -5.10 8.31 14.72
N CYS A 30 -4.01 8.02 14.02
CA CYS A 30 -3.16 6.89 14.32
C CYS A 30 -2.70 6.97 15.79
N ASN A 31 -3.06 5.98 16.59
CA ASN A 31 -2.60 5.88 17.97
C ASN A 31 -1.30 5.08 18.02
N GLU A 32 -0.19 5.76 17.76
CA GLU A 32 1.17 5.18 17.69
C GLU A 32 1.59 4.49 18.99
N THR A 33 1.26 5.06 20.15
CA THR A 33 1.55 4.45 21.46
C THR A 33 0.85 3.09 21.57
N ARG A 34 -0.44 3.06 21.25
CA ARG A 34 -1.22 1.81 21.27
C ARG A 34 -0.74 0.83 20.21
N MET A 35 -0.25 1.30 19.06
CA MET A 35 0.38 0.45 18.06
C MET A 35 1.59 -0.29 18.64
N LEU A 36 2.49 0.44 19.31
CA LEU A 36 3.68 -0.12 19.95
C LEU A 36 3.35 -1.11 21.08
N GLU A 37 2.22 -0.94 21.77
CA GLU A 37 1.73 -1.91 22.76
C GLU A 37 1.19 -3.19 22.11
N LYS A 38 0.62 -3.11 20.91
CA LYS A 38 -0.03 -4.23 20.22
C LYS A 38 0.94 -5.11 19.44
N LEU A 39 1.86 -4.49 18.70
CA LEU A 39 2.83 -5.19 17.84
C LEU A 39 3.58 -6.33 18.53
N PRO A 40 4.06 -6.21 19.80
CA PRO A 40 4.76 -7.28 20.50
C PRO A 40 3.97 -8.60 20.60
N ARG A 41 2.64 -8.56 20.58
CA ARG A 41 1.80 -9.78 20.56
C ARG A 41 2.02 -10.60 19.29
N CYS A 42 2.12 -9.93 18.13
CA CYS A 42 2.40 -10.58 16.86
C CYS A 42 3.81 -11.18 16.84
N GLY A 43 4.80 -10.44 17.36
CA GLY A 43 6.18 -10.93 17.47
C GLY A 43 6.32 -12.14 18.41
N LYS A 44 5.60 -12.14 19.53
CA LYS A 44 5.56 -13.30 20.44
C LYS A 44 4.97 -14.54 19.77
N ALA A 45 3.83 -14.38 19.09
CA ALA A 45 3.22 -15.48 18.34
C ALA A 45 4.15 -16.01 17.23
N PHE A 46 4.87 -15.13 16.54
CA PHE A 46 5.88 -15.51 15.56
C PHE A 46 7.04 -16.29 16.21
N ALA A 47 7.56 -15.83 17.34
CA ALA A 47 8.60 -16.53 18.09
C ALA A 47 8.15 -17.94 18.51
N ASP A 48 6.93 -18.08 19.03
CA ASP A 48 6.35 -19.38 19.42
C ASP A 48 6.24 -20.35 18.22
N MET A 49 5.98 -19.84 17.01
CA MET A 49 5.99 -20.64 15.79
C MET A 49 7.41 -20.98 15.33
N MET A 50 8.33 -20.03 15.39
CA MET A 50 9.74 -20.25 15.04
C MET A 50 10.44 -21.25 15.96
N HIS A 51 10.01 -21.38 17.21
CA HIS A 51 10.49 -22.44 18.11
C HIS A 51 10.15 -23.86 17.67
N LYS A 52 9.21 -24.04 16.73
CA LYS A 52 8.89 -25.33 16.11
C LYS A 52 9.77 -25.64 14.91
N VAL A 53 10.53 -24.66 14.43
CA VAL A 53 11.46 -24.79 13.30
C VAL A 53 12.86 -24.93 13.87
N ASP A 54 13.57 -25.97 13.45
CA ASP A 54 14.96 -26.16 13.87
C ASP A 54 15.83 -24.96 13.48
N VAL A 55 16.76 -24.57 14.35
CA VAL A 55 17.58 -23.35 14.17
C VAL A 55 18.36 -23.36 12.85
N TRP A 56 18.87 -24.53 12.41
CA TRP A 56 19.61 -24.65 11.15
C TRP A 56 18.73 -24.44 9.90
N LYS A 57 17.40 -24.43 10.05
CA LYS A 57 16.43 -24.19 8.98
C LYS A 57 15.93 -22.74 8.93
N TRP A 58 16.34 -21.88 9.86
CA TRP A 58 15.87 -20.49 9.92
C TRP A 58 16.23 -19.67 8.66
N CYS A 59 17.24 -20.08 7.90
CA CYS A 59 17.60 -19.42 6.64
C CYS A 59 16.88 -19.98 5.40
N ASN A 60 16.04 -21.01 5.54
CA ASN A 60 15.23 -21.54 4.46
C ASN A 60 13.81 -20.96 4.54
N LEU A 61 13.52 -20.00 3.66
CA LEU A 61 12.22 -19.32 3.62
C LEU A 61 11.04 -20.29 3.56
N SER A 62 11.18 -21.41 2.84
CA SER A 62 10.12 -22.41 2.66
C SER A 62 9.69 -23.08 3.98
N GLU A 63 10.56 -23.11 4.99
CA GLU A 63 10.28 -23.75 6.27
C GLU A 63 9.38 -22.89 7.18
N PHE A 64 9.32 -21.57 6.96
CA PHE A 64 8.62 -20.65 7.84
C PHE A 64 7.76 -19.59 7.13
N ILE A 65 7.64 -19.64 5.80
CA ILE A 65 6.90 -18.62 5.02
C ILE A 65 5.47 -18.41 5.53
N VAL A 66 4.77 -19.48 5.90
CA VAL A 66 3.40 -19.42 6.45
C VAL A 66 3.36 -18.72 7.81
N TYR A 67 4.37 -18.93 8.65
CA TYR A 67 4.49 -18.26 9.94
C TYR A 67 4.80 -16.77 9.77
N TYR A 68 5.64 -16.45 8.79
CA TYR A 68 5.97 -15.07 8.46
C TYR A 68 4.77 -14.32 7.87
N GLU A 69 3.98 -14.95 7.00
CA GLU A 69 2.73 -14.39 6.48
C GLU A 69 1.72 -14.10 7.61
N SER A 70 1.54 -15.06 8.52
CA SER A 70 0.69 -14.86 9.70
C SER A 70 1.20 -13.71 10.58
N PHE A 71 2.52 -13.56 10.73
CA PHE A 71 3.13 -12.46 11.46
C PHE A 71 2.84 -11.11 10.78
N THR A 72 3.08 -10.98 9.47
CA THR A 72 2.83 -9.72 8.74
C THR A 72 1.36 -9.35 8.74
N ASN A 73 0.45 -10.32 8.55
CA ASN A 73 -0.99 -10.11 8.61
C ASN A 73 -1.43 -9.63 10.00
N CYS A 74 -0.91 -10.25 11.07
CA CYS A 74 -1.15 -9.77 12.44
C CYS A 74 -0.71 -8.31 12.62
N THR A 75 0.47 -7.93 12.11
CA THR A 75 0.93 -6.54 12.21
C THR A 75 0.04 -5.57 11.44
N GLU A 76 -0.44 -5.95 10.26
CA GLU A 76 -1.38 -5.15 9.46
C GLU A 76 -2.71 -4.96 10.21
N VAL A 77 -3.28 -6.04 10.73
CA VAL A 77 -4.53 -6.00 11.51
C VAL A 77 -4.39 -5.10 12.73
N GLU A 78 -3.35 -5.29 13.56
CA GLU A 78 -3.17 -4.48 14.77
C GLU A 78 -2.91 -3.00 14.43
N THR A 79 -2.23 -2.71 13.31
CA THR A 79 -2.00 -1.35 12.79
C THR A 79 -3.33 -0.68 12.39
N ASN A 80 -4.18 -1.41 11.65
CA ASN A 80 -5.48 -0.93 11.21
C ASN A 80 -6.45 -0.72 12.41
N VAL A 81 -6.41 -1.61 13.41
CA VAL A 81 -7.24 -1.51 14.63
C VAL A 81 -6.97 -0.23 15.43
N VAL A 82 -5.76 0.31 15.38
CA VAL A 82 -5.37 1.54 16.07
C VAL A 82 -5.42 2.78 15.16
N GLY A 83 -5.98 2.66 13.96
CA GLY A 83 -6.18 3.77 13.02
C GLY A 83 -4.93 4.21 12.28
N CYS A 84 -3.90 3.36 12.22
CA CYS A 84 -2.67 3.62 11.49
C CYS A 84 -2.72 2.93 10.12
N TYR A 85 -2.01 3.46 9.12
CA TYR A 85 -1.83 2.82 7.82
C TYR A 85 -0.72 1.76 7.90
N TRP A 86 -0.83 0.68 7.12
CA TRP A 86 0.22 -0.33 6.97
C TRP A 86 0.68 -0.40 5.50
N PRO A 87 1.99 -0.40 5.20
CA PRO A 87 3.11 -0.31 6.12
C PRO A 87 3.35 1.11 6.65
N ASN A 88 4.05 1.23 7.79
CA ASN A 88 4.51 2.49 8.37
C ASN A 88 5.85 2.32 9.11
N PRO A 89 6.53 3.41 9.53
CA PRO A 89 7.86 3.32 10.16
C PRO A 89 7.90 2.50 11.46
N LEU A 90 6.83 2.50 12.27
CA LEU A 90 6.78 1.70 13.51
C LEU A 90 6.71 0.21 13.18
N ALA A 91 5.86 -0.18 12.22
CA ALA A 91 5.79 -1.55 11.73
C ALA A 91 7.11 -1.99 11.10
N GLN A 92 7.73 -1.13 10.27
CA GLN A 92 9.02 -1.41 9.64
C GLN A 92 10.13 -1.62 10.69
N GLY A 93 10.21 -0.75 11.69
CA GLY A 93 11.18 -0.86 12.78
C GLY A 93 11.01 -2.16 13.58
N PHE A 94 9.76 -2.49 13.90
CA PHE A 94 9.43 -3.73 14.61
C PHE A 94 9.78 -4.98 13.80
N ILE A 95 9.34 -5.05 12.54
CA ILE A 95 9.65 -6.17 11.62
C ILE A 95 11.18 -6.31 11.47
N THR A 96 11.90 -5.21 11.28
CA THR A 96 13.37 -5.23 11.19
C THR A 96 14.01 -5.78 12.48
N GLY A 97 13.48 -5.44 13.65
CA GLY A 97 13.92 -5.98 14.93
C GLY A 97 13.77 -7.50 15.00
N VAL A 98 12.61 -8.02 14.59
CA VAL A 98 12.34 -9.47 14.50
C VAL A 98 13.30 -10.13 13.52
N HIS A 99 13.53 -9.53 12.34
CA HIS A 99 14.49 -10.04 11.36
C HIS A 99 15.90 -10.20 11.94
N ARG A 100 16.39 -9.21 12.70
CA ARG A 100 17.69 -9.29 13.37
C ARG A 100 17.74 -10.39 14.43
N GLN A 101 16.63 -10.68 15.10
CA GLN A 101 16.60 -11.70 16.15
C GLN A 101 16.70 -13.12 15.59
N PHE A 102 16.01 -13.41 14.47
CA PHE A 102 15.93 -14.77 13.93
C PHE A 102 16.86 -15.02 12.73
N PHE A 103 17.22 -13.99 11.96
CA PHE A 103 17.87 -14.16 10.66
C PHE A 103 19.22 -13.44 10.51
N ALA A 104 19.82 -12.93 11.60
CA ALA A 104 21.09 -12.19 11.55
C ALA A 104 22.26 -12.94 10.90
N ASN A 105 22.27 -14.27 10.97
CA ASN A 105 23.34 -15.11 10.41
C ASN A 105 22.98 -15.71 9.04
N CYS A 106 21.86 -15.31 8.43
CA CYS A 106 21.47 -15.81 7.13
C CYS A 106 22.10 -14.99 6.01
N THR A 107 22.66 -15.65 5.01
CA THR A 107 23.12 -15.00 3.78
C THR A 107 21.99 -14.94 2.78
N VAL A 108 21.85 -13.80 2.10
CA VAL A 108 20.91 -13.66 0.98
C VAL A 108 21.68 -14.01 -0.28
N ASP A 109 21.32 -15.11 -0.94
CA ASP A 109 21.79 -15.39 -2.29
C ASP A 109 21.08 -14.41 -3.23
N ARG A 110 21.81 -13.40 -3.69
CA ARG A 110 21.31 -12.42 -4.65
C ARG A 110 21.68 -12.92 -6.02
N THR A 111 20.73 -13.54 -6.70
CA THR A 111 20.80 -13.67 -8.16
C THR A 111 20.88 -12.27 -8.75
N HIS A 112 22.01 -11.96 -9.36
CA HIS A 112 22.25 -10.66 -9.97
C HIS A 112 21.47 -10.58 -11.28
N TRP A 113 20.28 -9.98 -11.21
CA TRP A 113 19.49 -9.63 -12.39
C TRP A 113 19.98 -8.27 -12.88
N GLU A 114 20.81 -8.29 -13.91
CA GLU A 114 21.20 -7.10 -14.67
C GLU A 114 20.51 -7.14 -16.04
N ASP A 115 20.18 -5.95 -16.55
CA ASP A 115 19.81 -5.83 -17.95
C ASP A 115 21.00 -6.29 -18.81
N PRO A 116 20.76 -7.01 -19.92
CA PRO A 116 21.82 -7.35 -20.84
C PRO A 116 22.46 -6.07 -21.40
N PRO A 117 23.77 -6.09 -21.73
CA PRO A 117 24.46 -4.93 -22.29
C PRO A 117 23.74 -4.45 -23.56
N ASP A 118 23.72 -3.13 -23.78
CA ASP A 118 22.97 -2.48 -24.87
C ASP A 118 23.27 -3.04 -26.26
N GLU A 119 24.46 -3.63 -26.46
CA GLU A 119 24.83 -4.30 -27.72
C GLU A 119 23.99 -5.57 -28.02
N ALA A 120 23.37 -6.16 -26.99
CA ALA A 120 22.44 -7.28 -27.11
C ALA A 120 20.95 -6.84 -27.17
N ASN A 121 20.67 -5.54 -26.97
CA ASN A 121 19.35 -4.93 -27.13
C ASN A 121 19.38 -3.98 -28.35
N PRO A 122 19.20 -4.50 -29.58
CA PRO A 122 19.00 -3.62 -30.72
C PRO A 122 17.82 -2.68 -30.45
N GLU A 123 18.09 -1.39 -30.58
CA GLU A 123 17.20 -0.26 -30.32
C GLU A 123 15.77 -0.51 -30.83
N PRO A 124 14.72 -0.33 -29.99
CA PRO A 124 13.32 -0.60 -30.36
C PRO A 124 12.77 0.34 -31.45
N ASP A 125 13.50 1.41 -31.76
CA ASP A 125 13.12 2.45 -32.74
C ASP A 125 13.05 1.90 -34.18
N SER A 126 13.66 0.74 -34.42
CA SER A 126 13.55 0.04 -35.70
C SER A 126 12.30 -0.84 -35.85
N ILE A 127 11.57 -1.18 -34.76
CA ILE A 127 10.41 -2.09 -34.81
C ILE A 127 9.07 -1.32 -34.82
N TRP A 128 8.95 -0.23 -34.08
CA TRP A 128 7.66 0.49 -33.95
C TRP A 128 7.30 1.43 -35.10
N THR A 129 8.23 1.70 -36.03
CA THR A 129 7.97 2.63 -37.15
C THR A 129 7.30 1.98 -38.36
N LYS A 130 7.13 0.66 -38.40
CA LYS A 130 6.76 -0.04 -39.65
C LYS A 130 5.30 -0.46 -39.79
N GLU A 131 4.50 -0.51 -38.72
CA GLU A 131 3.12 -1.00 -38.83
C GLU A 131 2.15 -0.25 -37.92
N ALA A 132 1.85 1.00 -38.29
CA ALA A 132 0.60 1.62 -37.85
C ALA A 132 -0.58 0.95 -38.58
N VAL A 133 -0.95 -0.26 -38.14
CA VAL A 133 -2.23 -0.87 -38.49
C VAL A 133 -3.32 -0.05 -37.79
N PRO A 134 -4.30 0.53 -38.50
CA PRO A 134 -5.35 1.32 -37.87
C PRO A 134 -6.16 0.42 -36.92
N LEU A 135 -6.09 0.70 -35.62
CA LEU A 135 -6.96 0.06 -34.63
C LEU A 135 -8.41 0.44 -34.94
N SER A 136 -9.24 -0.57 -35.23
CA SER A 136 -10.68 -0.37 -35.37
C SER A 136 -11.27 0.22 -34.09
N SER A 137 -12.27 1.09 -34.24
CA SER A 137 -12.95 1.84 -33.17
C SER A 137 -13.63 0.98 -32.07
N SER A 138 -13.64 -0.34 -32.21
CA SER A 138 -14.28 -1.26 -31.25
C SER A 138 -13.42 -1.60 -30.02
N SER A 139 -12.10 -1.44 -30.09
CA SER A 139 -11.16 -1.85 -29.03
C SER A 139 -11.06 -0.85 -27.87
N GLN A 140 -11.45 0.41 -28.08
CA GLN A 140 -11.38 1.46 -27.06
C GLN A 140 -12.46 1.31 -25.97
N ALA A 141 -13.53 0.56 -26.23
CA ALA A 141 -14.64 0.41 -25.29
C ALA A 141 -14.39 -0.60 -24.14
N ARG A 142 -13.25 -1.31 -24.11
CA ARG A 142 -12.97 -2.35 -23.10
C ARG A 142 -11.86 -2.01 -22.10
N TYR A 143 -11.22 -0.85 -22.22
CA TYR A 143 -10.15 -0.42 -21.30
C TYR A 143 -10.61 0.53 -20.17
N GLN A 144 -11.89 0.90 -20.12
CA GLN A 144 -12.42 1.79 -19.07
C GLN A 144 -13.10 1.05 -17.90
N GLN A 145 -13.13 -0.29 -17.90
CA GLN A 145 -13.88 -1.08 -16.91
C GLN A 145 -13.05 -1.81 -15.85
N LEU A 146 -11.71 -1.80 -15.90
CA LEU A 146 -10.88 -2.55 -14.98
C LEU A 146 -9.84 -1.66 -14.31
N GLY A 147 -10.11 -1.32 -13.05
CA GLY A 147 -9.08 -0.89 -12.11
C GLY A 147 -8.96 0.62 -11.93
N THR A 148 -9.99 1.27 -11.37
CA THR A 148 -9.70 2.40 -10.48
C THR A 148 -8.71 1.89 -9.41
N PRO A 149 -7.52 2.50 -9.26
CA PRO A 149 -6.60 2.13 -8.21
C PRO A 149 -7.29 2.29 -6.86
N MET A 150 -7.11 1.33 -5.94
CA MET A 150 -7.71 1.34 -4.59
C MET A 150 -7.27 2.58 -3.77
N TRP A 151 -6.31 3.36 -4.27
CA TRP A 151 -5.86 4.66 -3.76
C TRP A 151 -6.88 5.81 -3.93
N PHE A 152 -7.97 5.62 -4.69
CA PHE A 152 -9.06 6.61 -4.82
C PHE A 152 -10.29 6.26 -3.98
N ARG A 153 -10.09 5.81 -2.74
CA ARG A 153 -11.15 5.73 -1.73
C ARG A 153 -10.77 6.56 -0.50
N THR A 154 -11.15 7.84 -0.53
CA THR A 154 -11.51 8.71 0.62
C THR A 154 -10.48 8.82 1.76
N CYS A 155 -9.75 9.91 2.01
CA CYS A 155 -9.60 11.24 1.41
C CYS A 155 -8.18 11.30 0.80
#